data_AF-A0A814W8E8-F1
#
_entry.id   AF-A0A814W8E8-F1
#
_cell.length_a   1.000
_cell.length_b   1.000
_cell.length_c   1.000
_cell.angle_alpha   90.00
_cell.angle_beta   90.00
_cell.angle_gamma   90.00
#
_symmetry.space_group_name_H-M   'P 1'
#
loop_
_entity.id
_entity.type
_entity.pdbx_description
1 polymer ?
#
loop_
_entity_poly.entity_id
_entity_poly.type
_entity_poly.pdbx_seq_one_letter_code
_entity_poly.pdbx_strand_id
1 'polypeptide(L)'
;MDSRFFDRQFKDLRYSPYNLISIDAHDHGETTGRDEEFTFWDTASDSLQLLTKLGLDQFYVLGTTQEGYDPALNCLFNRDATDDKLDEINIPALVLHGADDRMFPAQDAKEWSSKLPKLWKFEIVERGVHQLSLTEPGDEVVAQLIPQFIKETL
;
A
#
# COMPACT_ATOMS: atom_id res chain seq x y z
N MET A 1 -4.30 -5.82 10.60
CA MET A 1 -4.34 -4.37 10.34
C MET A 1 -5.61 -4.02 9.60
N ASP A 2 -6.40 -3.09 10.12
CA ASP A 2 -7.62 -2.60 9.45
C ASP A 2 -7.46 -1.15 8.98
N SER A 3 -8.52 -0.58 8.43
CA SER A 3 -8.59 0.78 7.88
C SER A 3 -8.07 1.87 8.82
N ARG A 4 -8.13 1.68 10.14
CA ARG A 4 -7.64 2.65 11.14
C ARG A 4 -6.13 2.84 11.09
N PHE A 5 -5.39 1.97 10.40
CA PHE A 5 -3.98 2.19 10.08
C PHE A 5 -3.75 3.53 9.40
N PHE A 6 -4.71 4.01 8.60
CA PHE A 6 -4.59 5.26 7.87
C PHE A 6 -5.15 6.49 8.63
N ASP A 7 -5.50 6.34 9.91
CA ASP A 7 -6.07 7.43 10.72
C ASP A 7 -5.24 8.70 10.71
N ARG A 8 -3.90 8.58 10.64
CA ARG A 8 -3.00 9.74 10.56
C ARG A 8 -3.21 10.50 9.27
N GLN A 9 -3.28 9.80 8.13
CA GLN A 9 -3.50 10.40 6.81
C GLN A 9 -4.88 11.04 6.72
N PHE A 10 -5.92 10.42 7.30
CA PHE A 10 -7.27 10.98 7.34
C PHE A 10 -7.38 12.25 8.19
N LYS A 11 -6.50 12.43 9.18
CA LYS A 11 -6.48 13.62 10.06
C LYS A 11 -5.52 14.71 9.56
N ASP A 12 -4.67 14.40 8.59
CA ASP A 12 -3.68 15.34 8.07
C ASP A 12 -4.28 16.23 6.97
N LEU A 13 -4.26 17.54 7.22
CA LEU A 13 -4.85 18.55 6.33
C LEU A 13 -4.20 18.60 4.93
N ARG A 14 -2.98 18.06 4.77
CA ARG A 14 -2.35 17.94 3.44
C ARG A 14 -3.15 17.06 2.50
N TYR A 15 -3.97 16.16 3.04
CA TYR A 15 -4.84 15.30 2.25
C TYR A 15 -6.25 15.85 2.04
N SER A 16 -6.59 17.02 2.61
CA SER A 16 -7.92 17.62 2.46
C SER A 16 -8.37 17.88 1.01
N PRO A 17 -7.48 18.05 0.00
CA PRO A 17 -7.90 18.14 -1.40
C PRO A 17 -8.34 16.81 -2.04
N TYR A 18 -8.15 15.67 -1.38
CA TYR A 18 -8.41 14.34 -1.94
C TYR A 18 -9.59 13.65 -1.26
N ASN A 19 -10.26 12.77 -2.00
CA ASN A 19 -11.23 11.83 -1.45
C ASN A 19 -10.49 10.59 -0.96
N LEU A 20 -10.30 10.44 0.35
CA LEU A 20 -9.64 9.28 0.93
C LEU A 20 -10.63 8.14 1.14
N ILE A 21 -10.24 6.94 0.73
CA ILE A 21 -10.98 5.70 0.96
C ILE A 21 -10.01 4.68 1.52
N SER A 22 -10.33 4.12 2.69
CA SER A 22 -9.63 3.00 3.31
C SER A 22 -10.53 1.78 3.30
N ILE A 23 -9.97 0.63 2.94
CA ILE A 23 -10.72 -0.63 2.78
C ILE A 23 -10.27 -1.60 3.87
N ASP A 24 -11.22 -2.14 4.61
CA ASP A 24 -11.01 -3.32 5.43
C ASP A 24 -10.99 -4.54 4.51
N ALA A 25 -9.83 -5.18 4.33
CA ALA A 25 -9.71 -6.41 3.55
C ALA A 25 -10.45 -7.58 4.23
N HIS A 26 -10.62 -8.70 3.52
CA HIS A 26 -11.17 -9.94 4.09
C HIS A 26 -10.49 -10.30 5.43
N ASP A 27 -11.30 -10.59 6.45
CA ASP A 27 -10.88 -10.87 7.83
C ASP A 27 -10.10 -9.74 8.53
N HIS A 28 -10.36 -8.49 8.15
CA HIS A 28 -9.84 -7.31 8.83
C HIS A 28 -10.98 -6.35 9.22
N GLY A 29 -10.81 -5.68 10.36
CA GLY A 29 -11.72 -4.65 10.83
C GLY A 29 -13.16 -5.17 10.94
N GLU A 30 -14.09 -4.48 10.28
CA GLU A 30 -15.52 -4.84 10.27
C GLU A 30 -15.90 -5.72 9.07
N THR A 31 -14.95 -6.07 8.20
CA THR A 31 -15.19 -6.95 7.05
C THR A 31 -14.95 -8.40 7.43
N THR A 32 -16.02 -9.19 7.45
CA THR A 32 -15.94 -10.64 7.65
C THR A 32 -15.46 -11.34 6.38
N GLY A 33 -14.53 -12.28 6.54
CA GLY A 33 -14.14 -13.24 5.51
C GLY A 33 -15.33 -13.99 4.91
N ARG A 34 -15.17 -14.50 3.68
CA ARG A 34 -16.03 -15.58 3.20
C ARG A 34 -15.66 -16.86 3.98
N ASP A 35 -16.59 -17.80 4.15
CA ASP A 35 -16.33 -19.09 4.84
C ASP A 35 -15.41 -20.05 4.03
N GLU A 36 -14.57 -19.52 3.14
CA GLU A 36 -13.69 -20.24 2.20
C GLU A 36 -12.27 -19.64 2.22
N GLU A 37 -11.28 -20.44 1.82
CA GLU A 37 -9.91 -19.93 1.64
C GLU A 37 -9.89 -18.84 0.56
N PHE A 38 -9.15 -17.76 0.83
CA PHE A 38 -8.97 -16.65 -0.10
C PHE A 38 -7.48 -16.34 -0.29
N THR A 39 -7.17 -15.66 -1.39
CA THR A 39 -5.80 -15.32 -1.80
C THR A 39 -5.62 -13.79 -1.91
N PHE A 40 -4.38 -13.34 -2.14
CA PHE A 40 -4.12 -11.92 -2.38
C PHE A 40 -4.85 -11.40 -3.64
N TRP A 41 -5.11 -12.30 -4.60
CA TRP A 41 -5.89 -11.97 -5.78
C TRP A 41 -7.35 -11.68 -5.47
N ASP A 42 -7.93 -12.32 -4.44
CA ASP A 42 -9.26 -11.98 -3.96
C ASP A 42 -9.28 -10.56 -3.41
N THR A 43 -8.32 -10.19 -2.55
CA THR A 43 -8.24 -8.82 -1.99
C THR A 43 -8.09 -7.76 -3.08
N ALA A 44 -7.30 -8.04 -4.13
CA ALA A 44 -7.19 -7.17 -5.29
C ALA A 44 -8.53 -7.06 -6.06
N SER A 45 -9.21 -8.18 -6.28
CA SER A 45 -10.53 -8.25 -6.94
C SER A 45 -11.60 -7.48 -6.16
N ASP A 46 -11.65 -7.62 -4.83
CA ASP A 46 -12.64 -6.92 -3.99
C ASP A 46 -12.43 -5.42 -4.03
N SER A 47 -11.17 -4.99 -3.99
CA SER A 47 -10.81 -3.57 -4.11
C SER A 47 -11.30 -3.01 -5.45
N LEU A 48 -11.10 -3.72 -6.57
CA LEU A 48 -11.60 -3.32 -7.89
C LEU A 48 -13.14 -3.31 -7.95
N GLN A 49 -13.80 -4.30 -7.35
CA GLN A 49 -15.26 -4.36 -7.28
C GLN A 49 -15.84 -3.19 -6.47
N LEU A 50 -15.18 -2.80 -5.38
CA LEU A 50 -15.57 -1.64 -4.60
C LEU A 50 -15.46 -0.36 -5.42
N LEU A 51 -14.32 -0.14 -6.09
CA LEU A 51 -14.11 1.04 -6.95
C LEU A 51 -15.16 1.10 -8.07
N THR A 52 -15.50 -0.05 -8.67
CA THR A 52 -16.57 -0.17 -9.65
C THR A 52 -17.93 0.22 -9.06
N LYS A 53 -18.28 -0.28 -7.87
CA LYS A 53 -19.55 0.04 -7.20
C LYS A 53 -19.65 1.52 -6.80
N LEU A 54 -18.53 2.16 -6.48
CA LEU A 54 -18.47 3.59 -6.17
C LEU A 54 -18.45 4.48 -7.42
N GLY A 55 -18.34 3.90 -8.63
CA GLY A 55 -18.26 4.64 -9.88
C GLY A 55 -16.98 5.46 -10.03
N LEU A 56 -15.86 4.94 -9.52
CA LEU A 56 -14.56 5.63 -9.55
C LEU A 56 -13.72 5.14 -10.74
N ASP A 57 -13.60 6.00 -11.76
CA ASP A 57 -12.84 5.70 -12.97
C ASP A 57 -11.36 6.11 -12.90
N GLN A 58 -11.01 7.00 -11.97
CA GLN A 58 -9.64 7.46 -11.73
C GLN A 58 -9.35 7.50 -10.24
N PHE A 59 -8.27 6.85 -9.85
CA PHE A 59 -7.86 6.72 -8.45
C PHE A 59 -6.35 6.50 -8.36
N TYR A 60 -5.81 6.82 -7.19
CA TYR A 60 -4.46 6.42 -6.79
C TYR A 60 -4.60 5.33 -5.72
N VAL A 61 -3.73 4.31 -5.78
CA VAL A 61 -3.70 3.24 -4.78
C VAL A 61 -2.49 3.45 -3.88
N LEU A 62 -2.72 3.51 -2.56
CA LEU A 62 -1.69 3.45 -1.54
C LEU A 62 -1.72 2.06 -0.92
N GLY A 63 -0.65 1.29 -1.09
CA GLY A 63 -0.45 -0.02 -0.46
C GLY A 63 0.59 0.04 0.65
N THR A 64 0.40 -0.78 1.67
CA THR A 64 1.40 -1.10 2.71
C THR A 64 1.42 -2.61 2.91
N THR A 65 2.43 -3.13 3.60
CA THR A 65 2.45 -4.54 3.99
C THR A 65 1.21 -4.87 4.83
N GLN A 66 0.53 -5.95 4.46
CA GLN A 66 -0.65 -6.44 5.17
C GLN A 66 -0.23 -7.38 6.30
N GLU A 67 -0.89 -7.25 7.45
CA GLU A 67 -0.74 -8.09 8.64
C GLU A 67 -2.14 -8.47 9.16
N GLY A 68 -2.33 -9.67 9.72
CA GLY A 68 -3.66 -10.14 10.11
C GLY A 68 -3.64 -11.38 11.00
N TYR A 69 -4.83 -11.99 11.20
CA TYR A 69 -5.01 -13.26 11.92
C TYR A 69 -4.93 -14.45 10.95
N ASP A 70 -5.01 -15.69 11.47
CA ASP A 70 -4.62 -16.93 10.77
C ASP A 70 -5.01 -17.02 9.27
N PRO A 71 -6.25 -16.70 8.82
CA PRO A 71 -6.60 -16.75 7.40
C PRO A 71 -5.86 -15.71 6.55
N ALA A 72 -5.76 -14.48 7.05
CA ALA A 72 -5.01 -13.40 6.41
C ALA A 72 -3.50 -13.66 6.39
N LEU A 73 -2.95 -14.28 7.43
CA LEU A 73 -1.56 -14.72 7.46
C LEU A 73 -1.31 -15.85 6.46
N ASN A 74 -2.20 -16.83 6.36
CA ASN A 74 -2.10 -17.90 5.36
C ASN A 74 -2.11 -17.32 3.94
N CYS A 75 -3.00 -16.37 3.67
CA CYS A 75 -3.03 -15.63 2.41
C CYS A 75 -1.68 -14.94 2.13
N LEU A 76 -1.07 -14.31 3.14
CA LEU A 76 0.23 -13.64 3.01
C LEU A 76 1.36 -14.63 2.74
N PHE A 77 1.44 -15.72 3.47
CA PHE A 77 2.54 -16.68 3.34
C PHE A 77 2.44 -17.56 2.09
N ASN A 78 1.23 -17.78 1.57
CA ASN A 78 0.99 -18.60 0.38
C ASN A 78 0.72 -17.78 -0.89
N ARG A 79 0.99 -16.47 -0.86
CA ARG A 79 0.84 -15.62 -2.05
C ARG A 79 1.81 -16.02 -3.14
N ASP A 80 1.38 -15.86 -4.39
CA ASP A 80 2.26 -15.99 -5.54
C ASP A 80 3.37 -14.93 -5.48
N ALA A 81 4.57 -15.32 -5.92
CA ALA A 81 5.59 -14.35 -6.26
C ALA A 81 5.13 -13.56 -7.50
N THR A 82 5.35 -12.25 -7.49
CA THR A 82 4.95 -11.33 -8.57
C THR A 82 6.10 -10.46 -9.07
N ASP A 83 7.33 -10.79 -8.68
CA ASP A 83 8.52 -10.00 -9.03
C ASP A 83 8.89 -10.10 -10.52
N ASP A 84 8.35 -11.10 -11.23
CA ASP A 84 8.43 -11.30 -12.67
C ASP A 84 7.40 -10.46 -13.46
N LYS A 85 6.44 -9.81 -12.78
CA LYS A 85 5.39 -8.99 -13.40
C LYS A 85 5.54 -7.50 -13.15
N LEU A 86 6.61 -7.07 -12.47
CA LEU A 86 6.79 -5.66 -12.12
C LEU A 86 6.94 -4.75 -13.35
N ASP A 87 7.43 -5.29 -14.46
CA ASP A 87 7.52 -4.59 -15.75
C ASP A 87 6.16 -4.40 -16.44
N GLU A 88 5.12 -5.11 -16.01
CA GLU A 88 3.74 -4.91 -16.47
C GLU A 88 3.10 -3.64 -15.87
N ILE A 89 3.65 -3.10 -14.77
CA ILE A 89 3.14 -1.89 -14.10
C ILE A 89 3.54 -0.64 -14.89
N ASN A 90 2.70 -0.30 -15.87
CA ASN A 90 2.94 0.77 -16.84
C ASN A 90 2.34 2.13 -16.44
N ILE A 91 2.04 2.31 -15.16
CA ILE A 91 1.59 3.56 -14.56
C ILE A 91 2.67 4.12 -13.62
N PRO A 92 2.69 5.43 -13.35
CA PRO A 92 3.63 6.01 -12.39
C PRO A 92 3.56 5.32 -11.02
N ALA A 93 4.72 5.08 -10.40
CA ALA A 93 4.81 4.44 -9.10
C ALA A 93 5.78 5.18 -8.16
N LEU A 94 5.39 5.32 -6.89
CA LEU A 94 6.23 5.81 -5.80
C LEU A 94 6.51 4.63 -4.85
N VAL A 95 7.77 4.40 -4.51
CA VAL A 95 8.18 3.41 -3.50
C VAL A 95 8.91 4.12 -2.36
N LEU A 96 8.44 3.89 -1.13
CA LEU A 96 9.03 4.40 0.11
C LEU A 96 9.44 3.20 0.96
N HIS A 97 10.66 3.20 1.50
CA HIS A 97 11.13 2.11 2.38
C HIS A 97 11.92 2.64 3.58
N GLY A 98 11.75 2.04 4.75
CA GLY A 98 12.45 2.43 5.97
C GLY A 98 13.88 1.90 6.03
N ALA A 99 14.86 2.75 6.30
CA ALA A 99 16.25 2.33 6.46
C ALA A 99 16.45 1.32 7.61
N ASP A 100 15.61 1.43 8.65
CA ASP A 100 15.64 0.60 9.86
C ASP A 100 14.53 -0.46 9.84
N ASP A 101 13.96 -0.79 8.68
CA ASP A 101 13.04 -1.91 8.55
C ASP A 101 13.77 -3.24 8.84
N ARG A 102 13.44 -3.83 9.99
CA ARG A 102 14.00 -5.10 10.45
C ARG A 102 13.25 -6.33 9.94
N MET A 103 12.07 -6.14 9.35
CA MET A 103 11.29 -7.21 8.76
C MET A 103 11.71 -7.44 7.31
N PHE A 104 11.87 -6.36 6.54
CA PHE A 104 12.21 -6.42 5.12
C PHE A 104 13.43 -5.52 4.80
N PRO A 105 14.53 -6.11 4.30
CA PRO A 105 15.71 -5.34 3.93
C PRO A 105 15.43 -4.29 2.84
N ALA A 106 15.93 -3.07 3.03
CA ALA A 106 15.83 -1.98 2.05
C ALA A 106 16.48 -2.32 0.69
N GLN A 107 17.44 -3.25 0.68
CA GLN A 107 18.10 -3.71 -0.53
C GLN A 107 17.13 -4.43 -1.47
N ASP A 108 16.20 -5.22 -0.94
CA ASP A 108 15.21 -5.95 -1.74
C ASP A 108 14.21 -4.97 -2.38
N ALA A 109 13.76 -3.99 -1.59
CA ALA A 109 12.92 -2.90 -2.10
C ALA A 109 13.60 -2.11 -3.23
N LYS A 110 14.92 -1.87 -3.12
CA LYS A 110 15.70 -1.22 -4.17
C LYS A 110 15.77 -2.07 -5.44
N GLU A 111 16.01 -3.37 -5.29
CA GLU A 111 16.05 -4.31 -6.41
C GLU A 111 14.71 -4.35 -7.15
N TRP A 112 13.61 -4.54 -6.43
CA TRP A 112 12.27 -4.60 -7.02
C TRP A 112 11.85 -3.28 -7.65
N SER A 113 12.13 -2.15 -6.99
CA SER A 113 11.81 -0.83 -7.54
C SER A 113 12.51 -0.57 -8.87
N SER A 114 13.71 -1.12 -9.07
CA SER A 114 14.45 -0.98 -10.34
C SER A 114 13.79 -1.68 -11.53
N LYS A 115 12.86 -2.62 -11.28
CA LYS A 115 12.09 -3.32 -12.31
C LYS A 115 10.83 -2.55 -12.77
N LEU A 116 10.45 -1.48 -12.07
CA LEU A 116 9.28 -0.67 -12.42
C LEU A 116 9.59 0.31 -13.57
N PRO A 117 8.95 0.20 -14.74
CA PRO A 117 9.32 0.98 -15.93
C PRO A 117 8.98 2.47 -15.80
N LYS A 118 8.03 2.82 -14.94
CA LYS A 118 7.63 4.21 -14.64
C LYS A 118 7.75 4.55 -13.16
N LEU A 119 8.82 4.07 -12.52
CA LEU A 119 9.18 4.52 -11.17
C LEU A 119 9.37 6.05 -11.18
N TRP A 120 8.46 6.77 -10.51
CA TRP A 120 8.58 8.22 -10.30
C TRP A 120 9.68 8.50 -9.28
N LYS A 121 9.68 7.76 -8.16
CA LYS A 121 10.69 7.89 -7.12
C LYS A 121 10.80 6.64 -6.25
N PHE A 122 12.02 6.30 -5.88
CA PHE A 122 12.34 5.39 -4.78
C PHE A 122 13.03 6.19 -3.68
N GLU A 123 12.45 6.22 -2.47
CA GLU A 123 12.98 6.96 -1.33
C GLU A 123 13.25 6.00 -0.16
N ILE A 124 14.47 6.07 0.38
CA ILE A 124 14.81 5.44 1.65
C ILE A 124 14.64 6.47 2.76
N VAL A 125 13.75 6.17 3.71
CA VAL A 125 13.52 7.01 4.88
C VAL A 125 14.55 6.67 5.95
N GLU A 126 15.49 7.59 6.18
CA GLU A 126 16.48 7.49 7.25
C GLU A 126 15.80 7.37 8.62
N ARG A 127 16.20 6.37 9.43
CA ARG A 127 15.53 5.95 10.68
C ARG A 127 14.08 5.49 10.53
N GLY A 128 13.55 5.40 9.31
CA GLY A 128 12.23 4.88 9.04
C GLY A 128 12.16 3.39 9.34
N VAL A 129 11.12 2.94 10.02
CA VAL A 129 10.87 1.52 10.31
C VAL A 129 9.81 0.96 9.37
N HIS A 130 9.50 -0.34 9.50
CA HIS A 130 8.54 -1.05 8.64
C HIS A 130 7.20 -0.31 8.44
N GLN A 131 6.61 0.20 9.53
CA GLN A 131 5.32 0.90 9.49
C GLN A 131 5.52 2.42 9.28
N LEU A 132 6.02 2.81 8.10
CA LEU A 132 6.32 4.22 7.78
C LEU A 132 5.13 5.14 8.04
N SER A 133 3.93 4.77 7.58
CA SER A 133 2.71 5.58 7.73
C SER A 133 2.29 5.86 9.17
N LEU A 134 2.82 5.13 10.15
CA LEU A 134 2.46 5.23 11.58
C LEU A 134 3.56 5.81 12.47
N THR A 135 4.79 5.93 11.97
CA THR A 135 5.97 6.16 12.81
C THR A 135 6.80 7.31 12.30
N GLU A 136 7.32 8.13 13.21
CA GLU A 136 8.30 9.15 12.86
C GLU A 136 9.66 8.49 12.55
N PRO A 137 10.41 8.98 11.53
CA PRO A 137 10.09 10.11 10.67
C PRO A 137 9.30 9.73 9.39
N GLY A 138 8.90 8.46 9.25
CA GLY A 138 8.23 7.94 8.06
C GLY A 138 6.90 8.60 7.74
N ASP A 139 6.10 8.90 8.75
CA ASP A 139 4.77 9.48 8.59
C ASP A 139 4.81 10.86 7.94
N GLU A 140 5.79 11.68 8.32
CA GLU A 140 6.01 12.99 7.72
C GLU A 140 6.49 12.88 6.26
N VAL A 141 7.39 11.94 5.96
CA VAL A 141 7.84 11.70 4.57
C VAL A 141 6.68 11.21 3.69
N VAL A 142 5.86 10.29 4.20
CA VAL A 142 4.65 9.81 3.53
C VAL A 142 3.70 10.99 3.24
N ALA A 143 3.44 11.83 4.24
CA ALA A 143 2.55 12.97 4.12
C ALA A 143 3.06 14.09 3.20
N GLN A 144 4.36 14.15 2.93
CA GLN A 144 4.94 15.06 1.94
C GLN A 144 4.92 14.48 0.53
N LEU A 145 5.38 13.24 0.35
CA LEU A 145 5.65 12.68 -0.98
C LEU A 145 4.38 12.19 -1.68
N ILE A 146 3.34 11.74 -0.97
CA ILE A 146 2.11 11.29 -1.61
C ILE A 146 1.40 12.44 -2.34
N PRO A 147 1.12 13.61 -1.72
CA PRO A 147 0.50 14.73 -2.43
C PRO A 147 1.35 15.22 -3.62
N GLN A 148 2.68 15.22 -3.46
CA GLN A 148 3.59 15.60 -4.54
C GLN A 148 3.50 14.62 -5.72
N PHE A 149 3.59 13.32 -5.46
CA PHE A 149 3.45 12.28 -6.46
C PHE A 149 2.14 12.44 -7.24
N ILE A 150 1.01 12.50 -6.54
CA ILE A 150 -0.32 12.68 -7.16
C ILE A 150 -0.32 13.92 -8.07
N LYS A 151 0.18 15.06 -7.59
CA LYS A 151 0.20 16.31 -8.37
C LYS A 151 1.07 16.25 -9.62
N GLU A 152 2.18 15.53 -9.57
CA GLU A 152 3.16 15.45 -10.66
C GLU A 152 2.85 14.35 -11.68
N THR A 153 1.92 13.44 -11.36
CA THR A 153 1.55 12.30 -12.23
C THR A 153 0.10 12.30 -12.69
N LEU A 154 -0.67 13.33 -12.32
CA LEU A 154 -2.01 13.61 -12.85
C LEU A 154 -1.99 13.97 -14.35
#